data_AF-A0A378UYP0-F1
#
_entry.id   AF-A0A378UYP0-F1
#
_cell.length_a   1.000
_cell.length_b   1.000
_cell.length_c   1.000
_cell.angle_alpha   90.00
_cell.angle_beta   90.00
_cell.angle_gamma   90.00
#
_symmetry.space_group_name_H-M   'P 1'
#
loop_
_entity.id
_entity.type
_entity.pdbx_description
1 polymer ?
#
loop_
_entity_poly.entity_id
_entity_poly.type
_entity_poly.pdbx_seq_one_letter_code
_entity_poly.pdbx_strand_id
1 'polypeptide(L)'
;MAALIQAKLTPQAAVASMTTGRRFGGIDAKAFGLVDATATEGSVTTTATDLLRPLGGKDSGTLGAIKQGMFGPAVEALVSAGSAG
;
A
#
# COMPACT_ATOMS: atom_id res chain seq x y z
N MET A 1 0.16 -4.87 13.40
CA MET A 1 -0.25 -5.45 12.10
C MET A 1 -1.61 -4.95 11.60
N ALA A 2 -2.70 -5.03 12.37
CA ALA A 2 -4.03 -4.59 11.92
C ALA A 2 -4.09 -3.14 11.41
N ALA A 3 -3.40 -2.21 12.09
CA ALA A 3 -3.32 -0.80 11.71
C ALA A 3 -2.74 -0.59 10.29
N LEU A 4 -1.73 -1.37 9.90
CA LEU A 4 -1.13 -1.31 8.56
C LEU A 4 -2.15 -1.74 7.49
N ILE A 5 -2.79 -2.88 7.72
CA ILE A 5 -3.74 -3.46 6.78
C ILE A 5 -4.92 -2.50 6.56
N GLN A 6 -5.45 -1.91 7.64
CA GLN A 6 -6.54 -0.94 7.57
C GLN A 6 -6.14 0.37 6.89
N ALA A 7 -4.89 0.81 7.06
CA ALA A 7 -4.40 2.05 6.44
C ALA A 7 -4.15 1.91 4.93
N LYS A 8 -3.91 0.68 4.43
CA LYS A 8 -3.50 0.43 3.04
C LYS A 8 -4.56 -0.24 2.19
N LEU A 9 -5.41 -1.08 2.79
CA LEU A 9 -6.34 -1.91 2.06
C LEU A 9 -7.78 -1.43 2.23
N THR A 10 -8.61 -1.73 1.22
CA THR A 10 -10.06 -1.62 1.39
C THR A 10 -10.56 -2.58 2.46
N PRO A 11 -11.69 -2.30 3.14
CA PRO A 11 -12.26 -3.23 4.12
C PRO A 11 -12.50 -4.63 3.55
N GLN A 12 -12.96 -4.72 2.30
CA GLN A 12 -13.18 -5.99 1.61
C GLN A 12 -11.88 -6.79 1.46
N ALA A 13 -10.80 -6.14 1.01
CA ALA A 13 -9.51 -6.80 0.83
C ALA A 13 -8.86 -7.20 2.16
N ALA A 14 -9.03 -6.38 3.20
CA ALA A 14 -8.58 -6.69 4.55
C ALA A 14 -9.26 -7.97 5.07
N VAL A 15 -10.60 -8.06 4.98
CA VAL A 15 -11.34 -9.25 5.41
C VAL A 15 -10.93 -10.46 4.58
N ALA A 16 -10.97 -10.35 3.25
CA ALA A 16 -10.61 -11.45 2.37
C ALA A 16 -9.20 -11.99 2.64
N SER A 17 -8.23 -11.12 2.93
CA SER A 17 -6.86 -11.52 3.22
C SER A 17 -6.71 -12.12 4.62
N MET A 18 -7.20 -11.41 5.65
CA MET A 18 -6.90 -11.76 7.04
C MET A 18 -7.69 -12.95 7.58
N THR A 19 -8.91 -13.19 7.10
CA THR A 19 -9.77 -14.25 7.66
C THR A 19 -9.65 -15.56 6.89
N THR A 20 -9.23 -15.51 5.63
CA THR A 20 -9.19 -16.70 4.77
C THR A 20 -7.78 -17.20 4.48
N GLY A 21 -6.76 -16.34 4.60
CA GLY A 21 -5.39 -16.67 4.19
C GLY A 21 -5.26 -17.02 2.70
N ARG A 22 -6.24 -16.65 1.86
CA ARG A 22 -6.23 -16.97 0.42
C ARG A 22 -5.08 -16.29 -0.30
N ARG A 23 -4.66 -16.90 -1.41
CA ARG A 23 -3.66 -16.33 -2.33
C ARG A 23 -4.36 -15.52 -3.43
N PHE A 24 -3.71 -14.44 -3.85
CA PHE A 24 -4.18 -13.56 -4.92
C PHE A 24 -3.17 -13.60 -6.08
N GLY A 25 -3.60 -13.97 -7.27
CA GLY A 25 -2.83 -13.75 -8.49
C GLY A 25 -2.84 -12.27 -8.88
N GLY A 26 -1.97 -11.82 -9.79
CA GLY A 26 -1.81 -10.39 -10.09
C GLY A 26 -3.10 -9.66 -10.47
N ILE A 27 -3.91 -10.23 -11.36
CA ILE A 27 -5.20 -9.64 -11.78
C ILE A 27 -6.20 -9.58 -10.62
N ASP A 28 -6.29 -10.64 -9.81
CA ASP A 28 -7.17 -10.70 -8.64
C ASP A 28 -6.71 -9.71 -7.56
N ALA A 29 -5.40 -9.59 -7.33
CA ALA A 29 -4.82 -8.62 -6.41
C ALA A 29 -5.17 -7.17 -6.81
N LYS A 30 -5.16 -6.85 -8.11
CA LYS A 30 -5.59 -5.53 -8.60
C LYS A 30 -7.09 -5.32 -8.40
N ALA A 31 -7.91 -6.32 -8.70
CA ALA A 31 -9.37 -6.23 -8.52
C ALA A 31 -9.77 -6.00 -7.06
N PHE A 32 -9.05 -6.61 -6.11
CA PHE A 32 -9.23 -6.38 -4.67
C PHE A 32 -8.58 -5.09 -4.16
N GLY A 33 -7.78 -4.39 -4.96
CA GLY A 33 -7.07 -3.18 -4.54
C GLY A 33 -5.89 -3.47 -3.60
N LEU A 34 -5.27 -4.64 -3.72
CA LEU A 34 -4.00 -4.96 -3.05
C LEU A 34 -2.79 -4.33 -3.76
N VAL A 35 -2.91 -4.13 -5.08
CA VAL A 35 -1.90 -3.47 -5.92
C VAL A 35 -2.57 -2.44 -6.82
N ASP A 36 -1.85 -1.37 -7.15
CA ASP A 36 -2.36 -0.30 -8.00
C ASP A 36 -2.39 -0.68 -9.49
N ALA A 37 -1.47 -1.56 -9.92
CA ALA A 37 -1.36 -2.01 -11.30
C ALA A 37 -0.75 -3.40 -11.42
N THR A 38 -0.89 -3.97 -12.62
CA THR A 38 -0.27 -5.24 -13.03
C THR A 38 0.55 -5.01 -14.28
N ALA A 39 1.64 -5.74 -14.44
CA ALA A 39 2.50 -5.71 -15.61
C ALA A 39 2.94 -7.12 -15.99
N THR A 40 3.44 -7.30 -17.20
CA THR A 40 4.22 -8.49 -17.56
C THR A 40 5.54 -8.49 -16.78
N GLU A 41 6.13 -9.67 -16.61
CA GLU A 41 7.35 -9.86 -15.81
C GLU A 41 8.48 -8.86 -16.16
N GLY A 42 8.75 -8.69 -17.47
CA GLY A 42 9.80 -7.79 -17.95
C GLY A 42 9.44 -6.29 -17.90
N SER A 43 8.23 -5.91 -17.50
CA SER A 43 7.75 -4.53 -17.55
C SER A 43 7.40 -3.93 -16.18
N VAL A 44 7.56 -4.68 -15.09
CA VAL A 44 7.21 -4.23 -13.72
C VAL A 44 7.84 -2.88 -13.37
N THR A 45 9.15 -2.73 -13.56
CA THR A 45 9.87 -1.51 -13.22
C THR A 45 9.42 -0.31 -14.06
N THR A 46 9.26 -0.50 -15.36
CA THR A 46 8.80 0.57 -16.27
C THR A 46 7.39 1.01 -15.89
N THR A 47 6.46 0.06 -15.70
CA THR A 47 5.09 0.38 -15.27
C THR A 47 5.07 1.12 -13.93
N ALA A 48 5.86 0.68 -12.95
CA ALA A 48 5.92 1.33 -11.64
C ALA A 48 6.46 2.78 -11.73
N THR A 49 7.51 3.01 -12.51
CA THR A 49 8.08 4.35 -12.68
C THR A 49 7.16 5.27 -13.47
N ASP A 50 6.46 4.76 -14.49
CA ASP A 50 5.48 5.53 -15.25
C ASP A 50 4.29 5.97 -14.42
N LEU A 51 3.81 5.14 -13.48
CA LEU A 51 2.76 5.52 -12.52
C LEU A 51 3.18 6.70 -11.64
N LEU A 52 4.46 6.77 -11.26
CA LEU A 52 4.99 7.79 -10.36
C LEU A 52 5.51 9.03 -11.10
N ARG A 53 5.75 8.95 -12.42
CA ARG A 53 6.28 10.04 -13.24
C ARG A 53 5.52 11.37 -13.07
N PRO A 54 4.16 11.42 -13.00
CA PRO A 54 3.43 12.66 -12.77
C PRO A 54 3.66 13.28 -11.38
N LEU A 55 4.19 12.52 -10.42
CA LEU A 55 4.51 13.02 -9.08
C LEU A 55 5.92 13.63 -9.01
N GLY A 56 6.81 13.31 -9.96
CA GLY A 56 8.23 13.70 -9.91
C GLY A 56 8.48 15.22 -9.94
N GLY A 57 7.56 16.01 -10.50
CA GLY A 57 7.64 17.47 -10.50
C GLY A 57 6.91 18.15 -9.33
N LYS A 58 6.27 17.38 -8.45
CA LYS A 58 5.54 17.94 -7.30
C LYS A 58 6.49 18.24 -6.14
N ASP A 59 6.13 19.22 -5.32
CA ASP A 59 6.87 19.54 -4.11
C ASP A 59 6.92 18.35 -3.14
N SER A 60 8.13 17.90 -2.81
CA SER A 60 8.36 16.71 -1.99
C SER A 60 7.98 16.95 -0.53
N GLY A 61 8.13 18.18 -0.03
CA GLY A 61 7.72 18.55 1.33
C GLY A 61 6.22 18.41 1.53
N THR A 62 5.43 18.93 0.59
CA THR A 62 3.97 18.84 0.56
C THR A 62 3.51 17.39 0.46
N LEU A 63 4.07 16.60 -0.46
CA LEU A 63 3.75 15.17 -0.56
C LEU A 63 4.11 14.41 0.72
N GLY A 64 5.22 14.77 1.37
CA GLY A 64 5.63 14.26 2.67
C GLY A 64 4.58 14.56 3.74
N ALA A 65 4.19 15.83 3.90
CA ALA A 65 3.19 16.25 4.88
C ALA A 65 1.84 15.53 4.68
N ILE A 66 1.38 15.39 3.44
CA ILE A 66 0.17 14.62 3.11
C ILE A 66 0.30 13.17 3.58
N LYS A 67 1.39 12.49 3.22
CA LYS A 67 1.61 11.09 3.61
C LYS A 67 1.71 10.93 5.13
N GLN A 68 2.34 11.87 5.82
CA GLN A 68 2.41 11.86 7.28
C GLN A 68 1.02 12.00 7.92
N GLY A 69 0.18 12.89 7.41
CA GLY A 69 -1.21 13.01 7.87
C GLY A 69 -2.02 11.73 7.60
N MET A 70 -1.83 11.12 6.42
CA MET A 70 -2.55 9.90 6.04
C MET A 70 -2.15 8.66 6.84
N PHE A 71 -0.86 8.50 7.15
CA PHE A 71 -0.33 7.23 7.67
C PHE A 71 0.29 7.33 9.07
N GLY A 72 0.37 8.52 9.67
CA GLY A 72 0.95 8.77 10.99
C GLY A 72 0.45 7.80 12.07
N PRO A 73 -0.87 7.70 12.32
CA PRO A 73 -1.39 6.79 13.34
C PRO A 73 -1.04 5.32 13.10
N ALA A 74 -0.96 4.89 11.82
CA ALA A 74 -0.59 3.53 11.49
C ALA A 74 0.91 3.27 11.72
N VAL A 75 1.77 4.26 11.42
CA VAL A 75 3.21 4.19 11.71
C VAL A 75 3.45 4.15 13.21
N GLU A 76 2.81 5.03 13.99
CA GLU A 76 2.92 5.04 15.45
C GLU A 76 2.55 3.69 16.05
N ALA A 77 1.42 3.11 15.65
CA ALA A 77 0.97 1.80 16.13
C ALA A 77 1.93 0.65 15.77
N LEU A 78 2.65 0.75 14.64
CA LEU A 78 3.66 -0.25 14.26
C LEU A 78 4.93 -0.09 15.10
N VAL A 79 5.38 1.15 15.31
CA VAL A 79 6.59 1.45 16.10
C VAL A 79 6.38 1.08 17.56
N SER A 80 5.23 1.43 18.15
CA SER A 80 4.91 1.12 19.55
C SER A 80 4.76 -0.37 19.82
N ALA A 81 4.29 -1.13 18.83
CA ALA A 81 4.17 -2.59 18.95
C ALA A 81 5.53 -3.29 18.81
N GLY A 82 6.48 -2.70 18.06
CA GLY A 82 7.84 -3.22 17.89
C GLY A 82 8.76 -2.95 19.07
N SER A 83 8.49 -1.92 19.87
CA SER A 83 9.24 -1.60 21.09
C SER A 83 8.76 -2.35 22.34
N ALA A 84 7.69 -3.14 22.24
CA ALA A 84 7.17 -3.99 23.30
C ALA A 84 7.68 -5.46 23.22
N GLY A 85 8.66 -5.74 22.37
CA GLY A 85 9.26 -7.06 22.14
C GLY A 85 10.72 -7.13 22.53
#